data_AF-A0A2X1K7X4-F1
#
_entry.id   AF-A0A2X1K7X4-F1
#
_cell.length_a   1.000
_cell.length_b   1.000
_cell.length_c   1.000
_cell.angle_alpha   90.00
_cell.angle_beta   90.00
_cell.angle_gamma   90.00
#
_symmetry.space_group_name_H-M   'P 1'
#
loop_
_entity.id
_entity.type
_entity.pdbx_description
1 polymer ?
#
loop_
_entity_poly.entity_id
_entity_poly.type
_entity_poly.pdbx_seq_one_letter_code
_entity_poly.pdbx_strand_id
1 'polypeptide(L)'
;MTEGGRYACRQAGIALAGGHSIDAPEPIFGLAVTGIVPTERVKKNSTAQAGCKLFLTKPLGIGVLTTAEKKSLLKPEHQGLATEVMCRMNIAGASFANIEGVKAMTDVTGFGLLGHLSEMCQGAGVQARVDYEAIPKLPGVEEYIKLAQYLAALNVTLPATVI
;
A
#
# COMPACT_ATOMS: atom_id res chain seq x y z
N MET A 1 3.86 0.85 20.67
CA MET A 1 3.58 -0.05 19.53
C MET A 1 2.37 -0.94 19.82
N THR A 2 2.39 -1.74 20.88
CA THR A 2 1.31 -2.70 21.21
C THR A 2 -0.07 -2.09 21.33
N GLU A 3 -0.23 -0.94 22.01
CA GLU A 3 -1.54 -0.28 22.11
C GLU A 3 -2.04 0.26 20.76
N GLY A 4 -1.15 0.65 19.86
CA GLY A 4 -1.51 0.99 18.48
C GLY A 4 -2.02 -0.22 17.71
N GLY A 5 -1.37 -1.38 17.87
CA GLY A 5 -1.86 -2.65 17.33
C GLY A 5 -3.22 -3.04 17.89
N ARG A 6 -3.41 -2.92 19.21
CA ARG A 6 -4.70 -3.16 19.89
C ARG A 6 -5.80 -2.22 19.38
N TYR A 7 -5.47 -0.95 19.13
CA TYR A 7 -6.40 0.00 18.55
C TYR A 7 -6.80 -0.41 17.12
N ALA A 8 -5.84 -0.78 16.26
CA ALA A 8 -6.14 -1.26 14.91
C ALA A 8 -7.01 -2.53 14.91
N CYS A 9 -6.74 -3.49 15.82
CA CYS A 9 -7.60 -4.65 16.04
C CYS A 9 -9.04 -4.23 16.39
N ARG A 10 -9.21 -3.27 17.30
CA ARG A 10 -10.53 -2.75 17.68
C ARG A 10 -11.27 -2.13 16.50
N GLN A 11 -10.59 -1.40 15.62
CA GLN A 11 -11.19 -0.84 14.41
C GLN A 11 -11.68 -1.93 13.45
N ALA A 12 -11.02 -3.08 13.41
CA ALA A 12 -11.47 -4.25 12.65
C ALA A 12 -12.52 -5.11 13.39
N GLY A 13 -12.96 -4.70 14.59
CA GLY A 13 -13.92 -5.47 15.39
C GLY A 13 -13.33 -6.75 16.01
N ILE A 14 -12.00 -6.85 16.15
CA ILE A 14 -11.31 -8.03 16.70
C ILE A 14 -10.53 -7.69 17.97
N ALA A 15 -10.30 -8.69 18.83
CA ALA A 15 -9.45 -8.56 20.01
C ALA A 15 -7.99 -8.93 19.69
N LEU A 16 -7.03 -8.25 20.33
CA LEU A 16 -5.64 -8.68 20.36
C LEU A 16 -5.47 -9.77 21.43
N ALA A 17 -5.40 -11.03 21.01
CA ALA A 17 -5.51 -12.23 21.86
C ALA A 17 -4.18 -12.71 22.49
N GLY A 18 -3.11 -11.90 22.42
CA GLY A 18 -1.78 -12.25 22.93
C GLY A 18 -0.68 -11.88 21.94
N GLY A 19 0.49 -12.48 22.11
CA GLY A 19 1.64 -12.29 21.22
C GLY A 19 2.89 -12.97 21.75
N HIS A 20 3.96 -12.90 20.96
CA HIS A 20 5.30 -13.33 21.35
C HIS A 20 6.29 -12.22 21.02
N SER A 21 7.27 -12.02 21.89
CA SER A 21 8.34 -11.03 21.70
C SER A 21 9.69 -11.74 21.66
N ILE A 22 10.55 -11.28 20.77
CA ILE A 22 11.94 -11.74 20.64
C ILE A 22 12.87 -10.56 20.86
N ASP A 23 14.09 -10.84 21.29
CA ASP A 23 15.17 -9.85 21.27
C ASP A 23 15.71 -9.73 19.84
N ALA A 24 15.81 -8.51 19.32
CA ALA A 24 16.20 -8.24 17.95
C ALA A 24 16.94 -6.90 17.85
N PRO A 25 17.96 -6.79 16.99
CA PRO A 25 18.72 -5.55 16.81
C PRO A 25 17.88 -4.43 16.19
N GLU A 26 16.85 -4.78 15.42
CA GLU A 26 15.92 -3.84 14.82
C GLU A 26 14.50 -4.06 15.36
N PRO A 27 13.72 -2.97 15.58
CA PRO A 27 12.37 -3.10 16.09
C PRO A 27 11.44 -3.71 15.02
N ILE A 28 10.85 -4.87 15.35
CA ILE A 28 9.89 -5.57 14.51
C ILE A 28 8.53 -5.60 15.21
N PHE A 29 7.47 -5.31 14.46
CA PHE A 29 6.10 -5.43 14.95
C PHE A 29 5.19 -5.97 13.85
N GLY A 30 4.35 -6.94 14.19
CA GLY A 30 3.40 -7.55 13.27
C GLY A 30 2.33 -8.33 14.02
N LEU A 31 1.30 -8.77 13.30
CA LEU A 31 0.21 -9.58 13.82
C LEU A 31 0.05 -10.83 12.97
N ALA A 32 -0.18 -11.98 13.62
CA ALA A 32 -0.75 -13.15 12.96
C ALA A 32 -2.28 -13.07 13.09
N VAL A 33 -2.99 -13.05 11.97
CA VAL A 33 -4.44 -12.82 11.94
C VAL A 33 -5.13 -14.06 11.38
N THR A 34 -6.20 -14.50 12.06
CA THR A 34 -7.07 -15.59 11.60
C THR A 34 -8.42 -15.01 11.19
N GLY A 35 -8.93 -15.43 10.03
CA GLY A 35 -10.23 -15.04 9.51
C GLY A 35 -11.00 -16.24 8.98
N ILE A 36 -12.29 -16.05 8.74
CA ILE A 36 -13.19 -17.07 8.17
C ILE A 36 -13.85 -16.51 6.91
N VAL A 37 -14.05 -17.37 5.92
CA VAL A 37 -14.73 -17.02 4.67
C VAL A 37 -15.41 -18.29 4.13
N PRO A 38 -16.65 -18.22 3.62
CA PRO A 38 -17.23 -19.33 2.87
C PRO A 38 -16.35 -19.65 1.66
N THR A 39 -16.04 -20.91 1.42
CA THR A 39 -15.09 -21.34 0.39
C THR A 39 -15.46 -20.81 -1.00
N GLU A 40 -16.76 -20.79 -1.31
CA GLU A 40 -17.32 -20.28 -2.56
C GLU A 40 -17.17 -18.76 -2.74
N ARG A 41 -16.87 -18.03 -1.66
CA ARG A 41 -16.68 -16.56 -1.64
C ARG A 41 -15.21 -16.13 -1.57
N VAL A 42 -14.27 -17.07 -1.62
CA VAL A 42 -12.84 -16.74 -1.69
C VAL A 42 -12.56 -16.01 -3.01
N LYS A 43 -12.35 -14.70 -2.93
CA LYS A 43 -11.91 -13.90 -4.08
C LYS A 43 -10.42 -14.12 -4.29
N LYS A 44 -10.06 -14.49 -5.51
CA LYS A 44 -8.67 -14.66 -5.95
C LYS A 44 -8.21 -13.41 -6.70
N ASN A 45 -6.91 -13.18 -6.74
CA ASN A 45 -6.32 -12.14 -7.59
C ASN A 45 -6.15 -12.61 -9.05
N SER A 46 -6.24 -13.91 -9.32
CA SER A 46 -5.97 -14.53 -10.64
C SER A 46 -7.22 -14.80 -11.49
N THR A 47 -8.39 -14.32 -11.09
CA THR A 47 -9.67 -14.62 -11.76
C THR A 47 -10.26 -13.42 -12.49
N ALA A 48 -9.43 -12.40 -12.79
CA ALA A 48 -9.84 -11.25 -13.58
C ALA A 48 -10.27 -11.68 -15.00
N GLN A 49 -11.10 -10.88 -15.65
CA GLN A 49 -11.62 -11.18 -16.98
C GLN A 49 -11.43 -9.97 -17.90
N ALA A 50 -11.32 -10.23 -19.21
CA ALA A 50 -11.33 -9.15 -20.19
C ALA A 50 -12.61 -8.31 -20.06
N GLY A 51 -12.48 -6.99 -20.10
CA GLY A 51 -13.60 -6.06 -19.90
C GLY A 51 -13.84 -5.64 -18.45
N CYS A 52 -13.17 -6.25 -17.46
CA CYS A 52 -13.19 -5.77 -16.08
C CYS A 52 -12.70 -4.31 -15.98
N LYS A 53 -13.28 -3.57 -15.04
CA LYS A 53 -12.85 -2.22 -14.66
C LYS A 53 -11.95 -2.30 -13.42
N LEU A 54 -10.94 -1.45 -13.38
CA LEU A 54 -9.99 -1.37 -12.26
C LEU A 54 -10.45 -0.29 -11.27
N PHE A 55 -10.41 -0.61 -9.98
CA PHE A 55 -10.76 0.31 -8.91
C PHE A 55 -9.68 0.28 -7.82
N LEU A 56 -9.38 1.45 -7.25
CA LEU A 56 -8.53 1.60 -6.08
C LEU A 56 -9.32 2.26 -4.95
N THR A 57 -9.20 1.72 -3.75
CA THR A 57 -9.90 2.21 -2.56
C THR A 57 -9.09 3.23 -1.76
N LYS A 58 -7.79 3.36 -2.07
CA LYS A 58 -6.85 4.27 -1.42
C LYS A 58 -5.94 4.93 -2.45
N PRO A 59 -5.51 6.18 -2.21
CA PRO A 59 -4.52 6.83 -3.05
C PRO A 59 -3.14 6.17 -2.90
N LEU A 60 -2.32 6.29 -3.94
CA LEU A 60 -0.91 5.89 -3.92
C LEU A 60 -0.01 6.99 -3.34
N GLY A 61 1.24 6.64 -3.04
CA GLY A 61 2.28 7.60 -2.65
C GLY A 61 2.77 7.53 -1.21
N ILE A 62 2.29 6.57 -0.41
CA ILE A 62 2.74 6.38 0.98
C ILE A 62 4.27 6.27 1.07
N GLY A 63 4.90 5.45 0.21
CA GLY A 63 6.35 5.29 0.18
C GLY A 63 7.10 6.59 -0.14
N VAL A 64 6.52 7.43 -1.01
CA VAL A 64 7.10 8.72 -1.38
C VAL A 64 7.05 9.70 -0.20
N LEU A 65 5.88 9.86 0.44
CA LEU A 65 5.72 10.78 1.57
C LEU A 65 6.56 10.35 2.78
N THR A 66 6.55 9.07 3.12
CA THR A 66 7.36 8.55 4.24
C THR A 66 8.87 8.66 3.95
N THR A 67 9.30 8.55 2.70
CA THR A 67 10.70 8.82 2.32
C THR A 67 11.04 10.30 2.42
N ALA A 68 10.15 11.20 1.99
CA ALA A 68 10.33 12.64 2.14
C ALA A 68 10.42 13.04 3.62
N GLU A 69 9.59 12.45 4.48
CA GLU A 69 9.62 12.65 5.93
C GLU A 69 10.95 12.20 6.55
N LYS A 70 11.43 10.98 6.21
CA LYS A 70 12.73 10.47 6.65
C LYS A 70 13.91 11.34 6.23
N LYS A 71 13.78 12.07 5.13
CA LYS A 71 14.80 13.01 4.62
C LYS A 71 14.60 14.45 5.09
N SER A 72 13.62 14.71 5.96
CA SER A 72 13.26 16.07 6.40
C SER A 72 12.87 17.02 5.26
N LEU A 73 12.31 16.46 4.17
CA LEU A 73 11.85 17.20 2.98
C LEU A 73 10.31 17.34 2.94
N LEU A 74 9.59 16.68 3.85
CA LEU A 74 8.14 16.72 3.89
C LEU A 74 7.65 18.12 4.29
N LYS A 75 6.76 18.70 3.49
CA LYS A 75 6.08 19.96 3.83
C LYS A 75 5.17 19.79 5.06
N PRO A 76 5.03 20.83 5.90
CA PRO A 76 4.15 20.78 7.08
C PRO A 76 2.70 20.38 6.76
N GLU A 77 2.13 20.87 5.65
CA GLU A 77 0.75 20.51 5.26
C GLU A 77 0.55 19.03 4.89
N HIS A 78 1.64 18.30 4.63
CA HIS A 78 1.59 16.88 4.25
C HIS A 78 1.84 15.94 5.44
N GLN A 79 2.12 16.49 6.62
CA GLN A 79 2.40 15.72 7.83
C GLN A 79 1.18 14.89 8.26
N GLY A 80 1.40 13.62 8.59
CA GLY A 80 0.35 12.71 9.05
C GLY A 80 -0.57 12.13 7.97
N LEU A 81 -0.60 12.67 6.74
CA LEU A 81 -1.48 12.17 5.67
C LEU A 81 -1.22 10.70 5.31
N ALA A 82 0.05 10.31 5.21
CA ALA A 82 0.42 8.92 4.92
C ALA A 82 -0.07 7.97 6.04
N THR A 83 0.12 8.37 7.30
CA THR A 83 -0.33 7.62 8.48
C THR A 83 -1.84 7.47 8.49
N GLU A 84 -2.57 8.56 8.23
CA GLU A 84 -4.03 8.53 8.17
C GLU A 84 -4.52 7.51 7.14
N VAL A 85 -3.99 7.54 5.91
CA VAL A 85 -4.37 6.61 4.84
C VAL A 85 -3.96 5.16 5.16
N MET A 86 -2.78 4.95 5.76
CA MET A 86 -2.33 3.63 6.22
C MET A 86 -3.27 3.05 7.29
N CYS A 87 -3.71 3.87 8.24
CA CYS A 87 -4.56 3.45 9.36
C CYS A 87 -6.03 3.25 8.99
N ARG A 88 -6.49 3.65 7.79
CA ARG A 88 -7.84 3.33 7.31
C ARG A 88 -7.97 1.81 7.09
N MET A 89 -8.89 1.16 7.78
CA MET A 89 -9.08 -0.30 7.67
C MET A 89 -9.80 -0.68 6.36
N ASN A 90 -9.36 -1.76 5.69
CA ASN A 90 -9.96 -2.27 4.45
C ASN A 90 -11.24 -3.12 4.70
N ILE A 91 -12.09 -2.72 5.65
CA ILE A 91 -13.30 -3.47 6.06
C ILE A 91 -14.26 -3.67 4.88
N ALA A 92 -14.32 -2.71 3.96
CA ALA A 92 -15.14 -2.77 2.76
C ALA A 92 -14.82 -3.99 1.86
N GLY A 93 -13.59 -4.55 1.94
CA GLY A 93 -13.21 -5.75 1.18
C GLY A 93 -14.13 -6.95 1.42
N ALA A 94 -14.55 -7.16 2.67
CA ALA A 94 -15.51 -8.22 3.00
C ALA A 94 -16.88 -7.99 2.34
N SER A 95 -17.29 -6.74 2.16
CA SER A 95 -18.53 -6.39 1.45
C SER A 95 -18.38 -6.57 -0.05
N PHE A 96 -17.25 -6.13 -0.64
CA PHE A 96 -16.97 -6.30 -2.07
C PHE A 96 -16.90 -7.77 -2.49
N ALA A 97 -16.46 -8.66 -1.60
CA ALA A 97 -16.47 -10.10 -1.86
C ALA A 97 -17.86 -10.67 -2.14
N ASN A 98 -18.93 -10.03 -1.64
CA ASN A 98 -20.31 -10.46 -1.91
C ASN A 98 -20.86 -9.98 -3.26
N ILE A 99 -20.13 -9.12 -3.98
CA ILE A 99 -20.56 -8.60 -5.28
C ILE A 99 -20.12 -9.59 -6.37
N GLU A 100 -21.08 -10.11 -7.12
CA GLU A 100 -20.84 -11.07 -8.21
C GLU A 100 -19.99 -10.48 -9.36
N GLY A 101 -20.14 -9.18 -9.60
CA GLY A 101 -19.37 -8.43 -10.59
C GLY A 101 -17.88 -8.30 -10.24
N VAL A 102 -17.50 -8.45 -8.96
CA VAL A 102 -16.08 -8.40 -8.56
C VAL A 102 -15.41 -9.72 -8.92
N LYS A 103 -14.66 -9.73 -10.01
CA LYS A 103 -14.00 -10.95 -10.54
C LYS A 103 -12.66 -11.26 -9.89
N ALA A 104 -11.92 -10.24 -9.47
CA ALA A 104 -10.67 -10.40 -8.74
C ALA A 104 -10.52 -9.29 -7.69
N MET A 105 -9.78 -9.56 -6.63
CA MET A 105 -9.52 -8.60 -5.56
C MET A 105 -8.15 -8.86 -4.95
N THR A 106 -7.39 -7.79 -4.70
CA THR A 106 -6.10 -7.81 -4.01
C THR A 106 -5.88 -6.47 -3.32
N ASP A 107 -5.01 -6.44 -2.32
CA ASP A 107 -4.50 -5.21 -1.72
C ASP A 107 -3.20 -4.75 -2.41
N VAL A 108 -2.98 -3.44 -2.48
CA VAL A 108 -1.75 -2.86 -3.02
C VAL A 108 -0.83 -2.48 -1.87
N THR A 109 0.29 -3.16 -1.76
CA THR A 109 1.27 -3.04 -0.67
C THR A 109 2.70 -2.79 -1.19
N GLY A 110 3.71 -3.51 -0.69
CA GLY A 110 5.13 -3.20 -0.89
C GLY A 110 5.62 -3.24 -2.35
N PHE A 111 4.99 -4.06 -3.20
CA PHE A 111 5.32 -4.15 -4.62
C PHE A 111 4.73 -3.00 -5.47
N GLY A 112 3.92 -2.14 -4.86
CA GLY A 112 3.24 -1.05 -5.55
C GLY A 112 2.14 -1.53 -6.51
N LEU A 113 1.45 -0.56 -7.14
CA LEU A 113 0.33 -0.84 -8.04
C LEU A 113 0.74 -1.75 -9.20
N LEU A 114 1.88 -1.47 -9.83
CA LEU A 114 2.31 -2.18 -11.03
C LEU A 114 2.63 -3.65 -10.73
N GLY A 115 3.28 -3.95 -9.60
CA GLY A 115 3.59 -5.32 -9.20
C GLY A 115 2.33 -6.15 -8.97
N HIS A 116 1.42 -5.63 -8.13
CA HIS A 116 0.14 -6.30 -7.82
C HIS A 116 -0.76 -6.46 -9.05
N LEU A 117 -0.83 -5.44 -9.91
CA LEU A 117 -1.62 -5.51 -11.14
C LEU A 117 -1.01 -6.49 -12.16
N SER A 118 0.32 -6.55 -12.25
CA SER A 118 1.04 -7.50 -13.10
C SER A 118 0.77 -8.94 -12.67
N GLU A 119 0.81 -9.24 -11.37
CA GLU A 119 0.49 -10.56 -10.82
C GLU A 119 -0.95 -10.97 -11.16
N MET A 120 -1.91 -10.05 -10.95
CA MET A 120 -3.31 -10.26 -11.30
C MET A 120 -3.48 -10.56 -12.81
N CYS A 121 -2.84 -9.76 -13.67
CA CYS A 121 -2.90 -9.94 -15.11
C CYS A 121 -2.29 -11.28 -15.54
N GLN A 122 -1.13 -11.64 -15.00
CA GLN A 122 -0.45 -12.90 -15.29
C GLN A 122 -1.28 -14.10 -14.86
N GLY A 123 -1.82 -14.09 -13.63
CA GLY A 123 -2.64 -15.17 -13.10
C GLY A 123 -3.94 -15.39 -13.88
N ALA A 124 -4.50 -14.32 -14.44
CA ALA A 124 -5.72 -14.35 -15.23
C ALA A 124 -5.50 -14.51 -16.75
N GLY A 125 -4.27 -14.42 -17.24
CA GLY A 125 -3.97 -14.45 -18.68
C GLY A 125 -4.53 -13.25 -19.44
N VAL A 126 -4.59 -12.07 -18.82
CA VAL A 126 -5.11 -10.82 -19.41
C VAL A 126 -4.06 -9.71 -19.38
N GLN A 127 -4.38 -8.58 -20.00
CA GLN A 127 -3.60 -7.34 -19.92
C GLN A 127 -4.44 -6.22 -19.33
N ALA A 128 -3.79 -5.24 -18.69
CA ALA A 128 -4.44 -4.07 -18.12
C ALA A 128 -4.01 -2.79 -18.84
N ARG A 129 -4.96 -1.88 -19.02
CA ARG A 129 -4.72 -0.50 -19.42
C ARG A 129 -5.09 0.41 -18.25
N VAL A 130 -4.15 1.26 -17.85
CA VAL A 130 -4.35 2.20 -16.75
C VAL A 130 -4.21 3.61 -17.30
N ASP A 131 -5.16 4.48 -16.94
CA ASP A 131 -5.03 5.92 -17.14
C ASP A 131 -4.28 6.51 -15.95
N TYR A 132 -3.08 7.05 -16.20
CA TYR A 132 -2.20 7.57 -15.17
C TYR A 132 -2.81 8.77 -14.42
N GLU A 133 -3.58 9.60 -15.13
CA GLU A 133 -4.21 10.79 -14.55
C GLU A 133 -5.39 10.42 -13.64
N ALA A 134 -6.03 9.27 -13.89
CA ALA A 134 -7.11 8.75 -13.06
C ALA A 134 -6.62 8.04 -11.79
N ILE A 135 -5.32 7.84 -11.61
CA ILE A 135 -4.78 7.19 -10.42
C ILE A 135 -4.86 8.16 -9.23
N PRO A 136 -5.58 7.82 -8.15
CA PRO A 136 -5.61 8.66 -6.96
C PRO A 136 -4.23 8.66 -6.30
N LYS A 137 -3.71 9.85 -5.99
CA LYS A 137 -2.39 10.05 -5.38
C LYS A 137 -2.52 10.93 -4.14
N LEU A 138 -1.63 10.73 -3.18
CA LEU A 138 -1.50 11.64 -2.05
C LEU A 138 -1.01 13.02 -2.54
N PRO A 139 -1.36 14.11 -1.84
CA PRO A 139 -0.86 15.44 -2.15
C PRO A 139 0.67 15.50 -2.20
N GLY A 140 1.22 16.24 -3.15
CA GLY A 140 2.66 16.47 -3.30
C GLY A 140 3.49 15.30 -3.83
N VAL A 141 2.90 14.13 -4.11
CA VAL A 141 3.64 12.93 -4.57
C VAL A 141 4.53 13.23 -5.78
N GLU A 142 3.98 13.88 -6.81
CA GLU A 142 4.74 14.20 -8.03
C GLU A 142 5.89 15.17 -7.77
N GLU A 143 5.70 16.13 -6.86
CA GLU A 143 6.73 17.10 -6.49
C GLU A 143 7.91 16.41 -5.80
N TYR A 144 7.62 15.52 -4.85
CA TYR A 144 8.64 14.76 -4.13
C TYR A 144 9.38 13.76 -5.02
N ILE A 145 8.70 13.14 -5.99
CA ILE A 145 9.34 12.28 -6.99
C ILE A 145 10.34 13.10 -7.82
N LYS A 146 9.92 14.25 -8.35
CA LYS A 146 10.79 15.14 -9.13
C LYS A 146 11.97 15.65 -8.30
N LEU A 147 11.73 16.05 -7.05
CA LEU A 147 12.78 16.47 -6.13
C LEU A 147 13.79 15.35 -5.86
N ALA A 148 13.32 14.12 -5.62
CA ALA A 148 14.19 12.98 -5.40
C ALA A 148 15.06 12.67 -6.62
N GLN A 149 14.49 12.75 -7.84
CA GLN A 149 15.24 12.59 -9.09
C GLN A 149 16.29 13.69 -9.28
N TYR A 150 15.94 14.94 -8.98
CA TYR A 150 16.86 16.08 -9.04
C TYR A 150 18.04 15.92 -8.06
N LEU A 151 17.75 15.59 -6.80
CA LEU A 151 18.79 15.34 -5.79
C LEU A 151 19.69 14.15 -6.15
N ALA A 152 19.13 13.09 -6.73
CA ALA A 152 19.91 11.96 -7.22
C ALA A 152 20.86 12.39 -8.35
N ALA A 153 20.41 13.23 -9.29
CA ALA A 153 21.25 13.76 -10.36
C ALA A 153 22.39 14.66 -9.83
N LEU A 154 22.15 15.46 -8.79
CA LEU A 154 23.18 16.27 -8.12
C LEU A 154 24.26 15.42 -7.44
N ASN A 155 23.86 14.31 -6.79
CA ASN A 155 24.82 13.39 -6.17
C ASN A 155 25.67 12.61 -7.19
N VAL A 156 25.22 12.51 -8.45
CA VAL A 156 26.00 11.92 -9.55
C VAL A 156 26.94 12.95 -10.21
N THR A 157 26.75 14.25 -9.97
CA THR A 157 27.51 15.35 -10.60
C THR A 157 28.59 15.99 -9.73
N LEU A 158 28.86 15.49 -8.52
CA LEU A 158 30.08 15.84 -7.78
C LEU A 158 31.23 14.93 -8.25
N PRO A 159 32.14 15.36 -9.13
CA PRO A 159 33.37 14.63 -9.34
C PRO A 159 34.12 14.61 -8.01
N ALA A 160 34.55 13.43 -7.58
CA ALA A 160 35.51 13.30 -6.52
C ALA A 160 36.78 14.06 -6.92
N THR A 161 36.92 15.32 -6.48
CA THR A 161 38.22 15.96 -6.41
C THR A 161 38.93 15.31 -5.23
N VAL A 162 39.71 14.29 -5.57
CA VAL A 162 40.78 13.78 -4.71
C VAL A 162 41.74 14.95 -4.49
N ILE A 163 41.89 15.37 -3.23
CA ILE A 163 43.14 15.94 -2.74
C ILE A 163 43.81 14.85 -1.93
#